data_AF-T0ZCZ4-F1
#
_entry.id   AF-T0ZCZ4-F1
#
_cell.length_a   1.000
_cell.length_b   1.000
_cell.length_c   1.000
_cell.angle_alpha   90.00
_cell.angle_beta   90.00
_cell.angle_gamma   90.00
#
_symmetry.space_group_name_H-M   'P 1'
#
loop_
_entity.id
_entity.type
_entity.pdbx_description
1 polymer ?
#
loop_
_entity_poly.entity_id
_entity_poly.type
_entity_poly.pdbx_seq_one_letter_code
_entity_poly.pdbx_strand_id
1 'polypeptide(L)' 'YVDGGVTIQSFLRAKLIQRLTITRVPVIIGTGIPLFGPTARDVMLKHIETRQYPSGLVKSEYEVLA' A
#
# COMPACT_ATOMS: atom_id res chain seq x y z
N TYR A 1 4.38 9.35 -8.80
CA TYR A 1 5.10 8.32 -8.04
C TYR A 1 5.45 8.92 -6.68
N VAL A 2 5.04 8.27 -5.59
CA VAL A 2 5.24 8.74 -4.21
C VAL A 2 5.97 7.63 -3.48
N ASP A 3 7.04 7.96 -2.76
CA ASP A 3 7.89 6.98 -2.08
C ASP A 3 8.31 7.45 -0.68
N GLY A 4 8.68 6.50 0.17
CA GLY A 4 8.94 6.69 1.59
C GLY A 4 7.67 6.63 2.43
N GLY A 5 7.68 5.79 3.47
CA GLY A 5 6.49 5.53 4.30
C GLY A 5 5.85 6.80 4.88
N VAL A 6 6.65 7.73 5.40
CA VAL A 6 6.16 9.01 5.96
C VAL A 6 5.47 9.88 4.89
N THR A 7 6.06 9.95 3.68
CA THR A 7 5.50 10.69 2.55
C THR A 7 4.19 10.05 2.08
N ILE A 8 4.19 8.72 1.89
CA ILE A 8 3.00 7.95 1.48
C ILE A 8 1.86 8.18 2.48
N GLN A 9 2.13 8.08 3.79
CA GLN A 9 1.13 8.31 4.83
C GLN A 9 0.58 9.74 4.80
N SER A 10 1.45 10.74 4.57
CA SER A 10 1.03 12.14 4.47
C SER A 10 0.14 12.40 3.25
N PHE A 11 0.47 11.80 2.11
CA PHE A 11 -0.34 11.91 0.89
C PHE A 11 -1.67 11.16 1.01
N LEU A 12 -1.70 10.00 1.67
CA LEU A 12 -2.95 9.29 1.98
C LEU A 12 -3.87 10.14 2.85
N ARG A 13 -3.35 10.76 3.92
CA ARG A 13 -4.14 11.68 4.76
C ARG A 13 -4.66 12.89 4.00
N ALA A 14 -3.85 13.43 3.07
CA ALA A 14 -4.23 14.53 2.20
C ALA A 14 -5.15 14.12 1.03
N LYS A 15 -5.51 12.83 0.91
CA LYS A 15 -6.29 12.27 -0.21
C LYS A 15 -5.65 12.50 -1.59
N LEU A 16 -4.32 12.53 -1.63
CA LEU A 16 -3.52 12.78 -2.83
C LEU A 16 -2.99 11.50 -3.50
N ILE A 17 -3.39 10.32 -3.01
CA ILE A 17 -3.07 9.03 -3.65
C ILE A 17 -4.31 8.53 -4.39
N GLN A 18 -4.17 8.22 -5.68
CA GLN A 18 -5.24 7.65 -6.50
C GLN A 18 -5.06 6.16 -6.76
N ARG A 19 -3.80 5.68 -6.77
CA ARG A 19 -3.46 4.29 -7.06
C ARG A 19 -2.38 3.78 -6.11
N LEU A 20 -2.51 2.53 -5.69
CA LEU A 20 -1.52 1.82 -4.89
C LEU A 20 -1.08 0.55 -5.61
N THR A 21 0.23 0.35 -5.70
CA THR A 21 0.82 -0.93 -6.14
C THR A 21 1.64 -1.46 -4.97
N ILE A 22 1.22 -2.58 -4.38
CA ILE A 22 1.83 -3.16 -3.19
C ILE A 22 2.39 -4.54 -3.52
N THR A 23 3.71 -4.70 -3.40
CA THR A 23 4.37 -6.01 -3.51
C THR A 23 4.69 -6.54 -2.11
N ARG A 24 4.19 -7.73 -1.79
CA ARG A 24 4.37 -8.40 -0.50
C ARG A 24 5.39 -9.51 -0.63
N VAL A 25 6.32 -9.54 0.31
CA VAL A 25 7.32 -10.61 0.48
C VAL A 25 6.77 -11.61 1.50
N PRO A 26 6.86 -12.94 1.27
CA PRO A 26 6.31 -13.94 2.18
C PRO A 26 7.22 -14.16 3.40
N VAL A 27 7.38 -13.12 4.23
CA VAL A 27 8.22 -13.13 5.43
C VAL A 27 7.57 -12.36 6.57
N ILE A 28 7.68 -12.89 7.78
CA ILE A 28 7.30 -12.19 9.02
C ILE A 28 8.58 -11.65 9.65
N ILE A 29 8.77 -10.32 9.62
CA ILE A 29 10.00 -9.66 10.08
C ILE A 29 10.03 -9.36 11.59
N GLY A 30 8.92 -9.56 12.30
CA GLY A 30 8.78 -9.29 13.74
C GLY A 30 8.66 -7.81 14.09
N THR A 31 9.61 -6.97 13.66
CA THR A 31 9.63 -5.51 13.87
C THR A 31 10.12 -4.77 12.63
N GLY A 32 9.79 -3.48 12.48
CA GLY A 32 10.24 -2.68 11.34
C GLY A 32 9.48 -1.37 11.18
N ILE A 33 9.74 -0.69 10.06
CA ILE A 33 9.06 0.56 9.69
C ILE A 33 7.77 0.21 8.94
N PRO A 34 6.59 0.55 9.47
CA PRO A 34 5.34 0.20 8.82
C PRO A 34 5.10 1.09 7.58
N LEU A 35 4.62 0.48 6.50
CA LEU A 35 4.26 1.20 5.27
C LEU A 35 3.10 2.19 5.53
N PHE A 36 2.09 1.74 6.28
CA PHE A 36 0.93 2.54 6.66
C PHE A 36 0.96 2.85 8.16
N GLY A 37 0.50 4.05 8.51
CA GLY A 37 0.29 4.48 9.88
C GLY A 37 -1.19 4.79 10.12
N PRO A 38 -1.53 5.40 11.26
CA PRO A 38 -2.90 5.81 11.56
C PRO A 38 -3.49 6.74 10.49
N THR A 39 -4.75 6.50 10.14
CA THR A 39 -5.56 7.36 9.26
C THR A 39 -6.77 7.90 10.03
N ALA A 40 -7.25 9.09 9.66
CA ALA A 40 -8.41 9.70 10.32
C ALA A 40 -9.74 8.96 10.04
N ARG A 41 -9.78 8.21 8.94
CA ARG A 41 -10.91 7.38 8.49
C ARG A 41 -10.38 6.20 7.67
N ASP A 42 -11.23 5.23 7.44
CA ASP A 42 -10.94 4.14 6.51
C ASP A 42 -10.68 4.68 5.10
N VAL A 43 -9.69 4.09 4.42
CA VAL A 43 -9.38 4.37 3.02
C VAL A 43 -9.90 3.19 2.21
N MET A 44 -11.05 3.37 1.58
CA MET A 44 -11.66 2.33 0.77
C MET A 44 -10.85 2.12 -0.52
N LEU A 45 -10.53 0.86 -0.82
CA LEU A 45 -9.75 0.48 -1.99
C LEU A 45 -10.57 -0.42 -2.90
N LYS A 46 -10.56 -0.13 -4.20
CA LYS A 46 -11.04 -1.05 -5.23
C LYS A 46 -9.85 -1.87 -5.73
N HIS A 47 -9.95 -3.19 -5.64
CA HIS A 47 -8.97 -4.08 -6.22
C HIS A 47 -9.01 -4.01 -7.75
N ILE A 48 -7.84 -3.95 -8.37
CA ILE A 48 -7.68 -3.91 -9.84
C ILE A 48 -7.10 -5.25 -10.32
N GLU A 49 -5.98 -5.67 -9.76
CA GLU A 49 -5.32 -6.92 -10.15
C GLU A 49 -4.44 -7.45 -9.01
N THR A 50 -4.24 -8.78 -8.97
CA THR A 50 -3.18 -9.41 -8.20
C THR A 50 -2.38 -10.37 -9.08
N ARG A 51 -1.06 -10.26 -9.02
CA ARG A 51 -0.12 -11.16 -9.69
C ARG A 51 0.80 -11.83 -8.67
N GLN A 52 1.03 -13.12 -8.87
CA GLN A 52 2.01 -13.90 -8.13
C GLN A 52 3.25 -14.14 -8.99
N TYR A 53 4.42 -14.24 -8.36
CA TYR A 53 5.69 -14.54 -9.01
C TYR A 53 6.28 -15.84 -8.47
N PRO A 54 7.12 -16.57 -9.24
CA PRO A 54 7.78 -17.80 -8.77
C PRO A 54 8.61 -17.62 -7.48
N SER A 55 9.06 -16.39 -7.18
CA SER A 55 9.74 -16.04 -5.93
C SER A 55 8.82 -16.03 -4.69
N GLY A 56 7.52 -16.23 -4.84
CA GLY A 56 6.52 -16.08 -3.79
C GLY A 56 6.08 -14.64 -3.54
N LEU A 57 6.62 -13.66 -4.30
CA LEU A 57 6.13 -12.28 -4.24
C LEU A 57 4.70 -12.19 -4.76
N VAL A 58 3.88 -11.38 -4.08
CA VAL A 58 2.51 -11.08 -4.51
C VAL A 58 2.38 -9.59 -4.70
N LYS A 59 2.12 -9.14 -5.94
CA LYS A 59 1.85 -7.75 -6.27
C LYS A 59 0.35 -7.54 -6.42
N SER A 60 -0.22 -6.61 -5.66
CA SER A 60 -1.61 -6.18 -5.80
C SER A 60 -1.69 -4.72 -6.21
N GLU A 61 -2.60 -4.41 -7.14
CA GLU A 61 -2.91 -3.05 -7.58
C GLU A 61 -4.31 -2.65 -7.12
N TYR A 62 -4.43 -1.43 -6.61
CA TYR A 62 -5.67 -0.86 -6.08
C TYR A 62 -5.87 0.57 -6.56
N GLU A 63 -7.13 0.93 -6.77
CA GLU A 63 -7.60 2.30 -6.90
C GLU A 63 -8.16 2.79 -5.57
N VAL A 64 -7.86 4.03 -5.18
CA VAL A 64 -8.38 4.65 -3.97
C VAL A 64 -9.75 5.26 -4.27
N LEU A 65 -10.75 4.88 -3.48
CA LEU A 65 -12.10 5.43 -3.58
C LEU A 65 -12.20 6.72 -2.75
N ALA A 66 -12.87 7.74 -3.30
CA ALA A 66 -12.97 9.09 -2.73
C ALA A 66 -13.91 9.19 -1.52
#